data_AF-E6MEM4-F1
#
_entry.id   AF-E6MEM4-F1
#
_cell.length_a   1.000
_cell.length_b   1.000
_cell.length_c   1.000
_cell.angle_alpha   90.00
_cell.angle_beta   90.00
_cell.angle_gamma   90.00
#
_symmetry.space_group_name_H-M   'P 1'
#
loop_
_entity.id
_entity.type
_entity.pdbx_description
1 polymer ?
#
loop_
_entity_poly.entity_id
_entity_poly.type
_entity_poly.pdbx_seq_one_letter_code
_entity_poly.pdbx_strand_id
1 'polypeptide(L)'
;MKMIHFSSKNFEDICEITEEVHHYIEAERIKNGEILLQTPENTVGLTFADPKNPSIAKDYLKALDHVVPRFNGMQYTGPATPGIKAALVGQSLRISVHEGSLILGLHQGIFAADFGGPKKDRMIFISHMGTTFAGGETAQGSELLRQFNQKMIAEERAAAEEEKRIIEEMRREYRESHTEYFKENGESILKNHMKPKNQKK
;
A
#
# COMPACT_ATOMS: atom_id res chain seq x y z
N MET A 1 -12.30 -25.70 -6.23
CA MET A 1 -12.10 -24.37 -6.85
C MET A 1 -13.34 -23.53 -6.60
N LYS A 2 -13.18 -22.27 -6.20
CA LYS A 2 -14.27 -21.30 -5.95
C LYS A 2 -13.98 -19.98 -6.68
N MET A 3 -14.92 -19.04 -6.61
CA MET A 3 -14.79 -17.70 -7.19
C MET A 3 -14.86 -16.65 -6.08
N ILE A 4 -14.00 -15.65 -6.17
CA ILE A 4 -14.06 -14.39 -5.43
C ILE A 4 -14.52 -13.31 -6.42
N HIS A 5 -15.47 -12.50 -5.97
CA HIS A 5 -15.98 -11.38 -6.74
C HIS A 5 -15.49 -10.07 -6.13
N PHE A 6 -15.12 -9.11 -6.98
CA PHE A 6 -14.79 -7.76 -6.54
C PHE A 6 -15.34 -6.72 -7.52
N SER A 7 -15.42 -5.47 -7.06
CA SER A 7 -15.93 -4.35 -7.86
C SER A 7 -14.91 -3.21 -7.93
N SER A 8 -14.64 -2.73 -9.13
CA SER A 8 -13.85 -1.51 -9.37
C SER A 8 -14.77 -0.31 -9.58
N LYS A 9 -14.44 0.81 -8.95
CA LYS A 9 -15.19 2.07 -9.03
C LYS A 9 -14.64 3.01 -10.09
N ASN A 10 -13.37 2.83 -10.43
CA ASN A 10 -12.62 3.66 -11.37
C ASN A 10 -12.26 2.90 -12.65
N PHE A 11 -11.85 3.64 -13.68
CA PHE A 11 -11.38 3.04 -14.93
C PHE A 11 -10.08 2.25 -14.75
N GLU A 12 -9.19 2.72 -13.87
CA GLU A 12 -8.16 1.89 -13.25
C GLU A 12 -8.32 1.96 -11.74
N ASP A 13 -8.26 0.81 -11.08
CA ASP A 13 -8.48 0.69 -9.65
C ASP A 13 -7.59 -0.42 -9.09
N ILE A 14 -7.27 -0.33 -7.80
CA ILE A 14 -6.66 -1.44 -7.08
C ILE A 14 -7.54 -1.74 -5.87
N CYS A 15 -8.04 -2.97 -5.79
CA CYS A 15 -9.00 -3.40 -4.80
C CYS A 15 -8.35 -4.44 -3.91
N GLU A 16 -8.37 -4.22 -2.59
CA GLU A 16 -7.94 -5.23 -1.64
C GLU A 16 -8.92 -6.40 -1.65
N ILE A 17 -8.40 -7.62 -1.64
CA ILE A 17 -9.16 -8.88 -1.60
C ILE A 17 -8.64 -9.84 -0.52
N THR A 18 -7.82 -9.33 0.42
CA THR A 18 -7.15 -10.14 1.45
C THR A 18 -8.16 -10.91 2.32
N GLU A 19 -9.24 -10.24 2.73
CA GLU A 19 -10.26 -10.81 3.61
C GLU A 19 -11.04 -11.93 2.91
N GLU A 20 -11.34 -11.79 1.63
CA GLU A 20 -12.01 -12.82 0.83
C GLU A 20 -11.16 -14.10 0.75
N VAL A 21 -9.84 -13.96 0.66
CA VAL A 21 -8.90 -15.09 0.68
C VAL A 21 -8.82 -15.70 2.08
N HIS A 22 -8.84 -14.89 3.15
CA HIS A 22 -8.91 -15.39 4.53
C HIS A 22 -10.17 -16.21 4.78
N HIS A 23 -11.34 -15.69 4.40
CA HIS A 23 -12.60 -16.43 4.52
C HIS A 23 -12.58 -17.75 3.75
N TYR A 24 -11.92 -17.80 2.59
CA TYR A 24 -11.75 -19.04 1.85
C TYR A 24 -10.92 -20.07 2.63
N ILE A 25 -9.81 -19.66 3.25
CA ILE A 25 -8.97 -20.54 4.09
C ILE A 25 -9.78 -21.13 5.24
N GLU A 26 -10.52 -20.29 5.95
CA GLU A 26 -11.32 -20.70 7.10
C GLU A 26 -12.43 -21.67 6.69
N ALA A 27 -13.16 -21.34 5.62
CA ALA A 27 -14.26 -22.15 5.12
C ALA A 27 -13.80 -23.53 4.63
N GLU A 28 -12.65 -23.59 3.94
CA GLU A 28 -12.06 -24.84 3.45
C GLU A 28 -11.20 -25.55 4.52
N ARG A 29 -11.06 -24.95 5.72
CA ARG A 29 -10.22 -25.43 6.82
C ARG A 29 -8.78 -25.76 6.40
N ILE A 30 -8.20 -24.95 5.52
CA ILE A 30 -6.84 -25.20 5.00
C ILE A 30 -5.85 -25.05 6.13
N LYS A 31 -4.99 -26.06 6.33
CA LYS A 31 -3.97 -26.08 7.38
C LYS A 31 -2.61 -25.69 6.82
N ASN A 32 -2.05 -26.48 5.91
CA ASN A 32 -0.73 -26.26 5.33
C ASN A 32 -0.78 -26.45 3.81
N GLY A 33 -0.17 -25.56 3.04
CA GLY A 33 -0.15 -25.70 1.59
C GLY A 33 0.05 -24.37 0.85
N GLU A 34 -0.56 -24.28 -0.32
CA GLU A 34 -0.58 -23.07 -1.13
C GLU A 34 -1.97 -22.80 -1.69
N ILE A 35 -2.26 -21.50 -1.88
CA ILE A 35 -3.42 -21.00 -2.59
C ILE A 35 -2.95 -20.44 -3.93
N LEU A 36 -3.66 -20.81 -4.99
CA LEU A 36 -3.55 -20.19 -6.30
C LEU A 36 -4.78 -19.30 -6.53
N LEU A 37 -4.51 -18.02 -6.71
CA LEU A 37 -5.45 -17.04 -7.26
C LEU A 37 -5.15 -16.87 -8.75
N GLN A 38 -6.19 -16.84 -9.57
CA GLN A 38 -6.06 -16.59 -11.00
C GLN A 38 -7.30 -15.86 -11.53
N THR A 39 -7.10 -14.78 -12.28
CA THR A 39 -8.21 -14.12 -12.97
C THR A 39 -8.30 -14.60 -14.42
N PRO A 40 -9.51 -14.85 -14.97
CA PRO A 40 -9.69 -15.10 -16.39
C PRO A 40 -9.71 -13.79 -17.21
N GLU A 41 -9.67 -12.62 -16.56
CA GLU A 41 -9.88 -11.33 -17.21
C GLU A 41 -8.56 -10.70 -17.65
N ASN A 42 -8.44 -10.45 -18.96
CA ASN A 42 -7.22 -9.95 -19.57
C ASN A 42 -6.82 -8.52 -19.15
N THR A 43 -7.68 -7.79 -18.44
CA THR A 43 -7.40 -6.43 -17.94
C THR A 43 -7.21 -6.37 -16.43
N VAL A 44 -7.15 -7.51 -15.75
CA VAL A 44 -7.00 -7.59 -14.29
C VAL A 44 -5.68 -8.27 -13.98
N GLY A 45 -4.90 -7.65 -13.08
CA GLY A 45 -3.71 -8.22 -12.47
C GLY A 45 -3.91 -8.51 -10.99
N LEU A 46 -3.07 -9.38 -10.43
CA LEU A 46 -3.06 -9.76 -9.01
C LEU A 46 -1.68 -9.47 -8.43
N THR A 47 -1.62 -8.76 -7.30
CA THR A 47 -0.38 -8.29 -6.70
C THR A 47 -0.45 -8.28 -5.18
N PHE A 48 0.71 -8.12 -4.54
CA PHE A 48 0.78 -7.64 -3.17
C PHE A 48 0.97 -6.14 -3.14
N ALA A 49 0.39 -5.48 -2.14
CA ALA A 49 0.61 -4.06 -1.85
C ALA A 49 0.40 -3.79 -0.36
N ASP A 50 0.71 -2.59 0.12
CA ASP A 50 0.53 -2.23 1.53
C ASP A 50 -0.91 -1.78 1.80
N PRO A 51 -1.72 -2.54 2.55
CA PRO A 51 -3.10 -2.18 2.86
C PRO A 51 -3.22 -1.01 3.84
N LYS A 52 -2.15 -0.69 4.57
CA LYS A 52 -2.15 0.43 5.52
C LYS A 52 -1.81 1.75 4.87
N ASN A 53 -1.30 1.75 3.63
CA ASN A 53 -0.98 2.96 2.91
C ASN A 53 -2.23 3.47 2.16
N PRO A 54 -2.87 4.57 2.60
CA PRO A 54 -4.07 5.10 1.94
C PRO A 54 -3.79 5.64 0.53
N SER A 55 -2.53 5.91 0.18
CA SER A 55 -2.11 6.38 -1.14
C SER A 55 -1.71 5.25 -2.09
N ILE A 56 -1.72 3.99 -1.62
CA ILE A 56 -1.18 2.86 -2.39
C ILE A 56 -1.81 2.75 -3.78
N ALA A 57 -3.12 2.96 -3.88
CA ALA A 57 -3.83 2.96 -5.16
C ALA A 57 -3.30 3.99 -6.13
N LYS A 58 -3.17 5.24 -5.66
CA LYS A 58 -2.70 6.34 -6.48
C LYS A 58 -1.25 6.16 -6.90
N ASP A 59 -0.38 5.77 -5.97
CA ASP A 59 1.05 5.65 -6.23
C ASP A 59 1.35 4.45 -7.16
N TYR A 60 0.65 3.33 -6.94
CA TYR A 60 0.77 2.14 -7.78
C TYR A 60 0.35 2.42 -9.22
N LEU A 61 -0.83 3.03 -9.42
CA LEU A 61 -1.33 3.39 -10.75
C LEU A 61 -0.46 4.43 -11.43
N LYS A 62 0.01 5.44 -10.69
CA LYS A 62 0.92 6.46 -11.22
C LYS A 62 2.24 5.85 -11.68
N ALA A 63 2.82 4.93 -10.90
CA ALA A 63 4.04 4.23 -11.28
C ALA A 63 3.83 3.41 -12.56
N LEU A 64 2.71 2.69 -12.68
CA LEU A 64 2.38 1.95 -13.90
C LEU A 64 2.12 2.85 -15.10
N ASP A 65 1.49 4.02 -14.91
CA ASP A 65 1.29 5.01 -15.97
C ASP A 65 2.62 5.59 -16.48
N HIS A 66 3.67 5.62 -15.66
CA HIS A 66 5.00 6.00 -16.14
C HIS A 66 5.64 4.94 -17.04
N VAL A 67 5.34 3.65 -16.83
CA VAL A 67 5.91 2.54 -17.61
C VAL A 67 5.08 2.24 -18.85
N VAL A 68 3.75 2.18 -18.70
CA VAL A 68 2.78 1.92 -19.76
C VAL A 68 1.75 3.04 -19.76
N PRO A 69 2.13 4.23 -20.26
CA PRO A 69 1.22 5.37 -20.29
C PRO A 69 0.03 5.06 -21.20
N ARG A 70 -1.17 5.50 -20.82
CA ARG A 70 -2.31 5.54 -21.74
C ARG A 70 -2.17 6.61 -22.82
N PHE A 71 -1.46 7.67 -22.48
CA PHE A 71 -1.19 8.79 -23.37
C PHE A 71 0.25 9.25 -23.09
N ASN A 72 1.09 9.25 -24.11
CA ASN A 72 2.51 9.60 -23.96
C ASN A 72 2.79 11.09 -24.25
N GLY A 73 1.78 11.95 -24.24
CA GLY A 73 1.89 13.37 -24.56
C GLY A 73 1.58 13.71 -26.03
N MET A 74 1.63 12.73 -26.93
CA MET A 74 1.40 12.95 -28.37
C MET A 74 0.37 11.98 -28.97
N GLN A 75 0.30 10.75 -28.45
CA GLN A 75 -0.59 9.71 -28.99
C GLN A 75 -1.19 8.86 -27.87
N TYR A 76 -2.45 8.47 -28.07
CA TYR A 76 -3.10 7.43 -27.28
C TYR A 76 -2.43 6.08 -27.60
N THR A 77 -1.96 5.36 -26.57
CA THR A 77 -1.19 4.12 -26.72
C THR A 77 -2.04 2.92 -27.14
N GLY A 78 -3.36 3.10 -27.23
CA GLY A 78 -4.27 2.14 -27.86
C GLY A 78 -5.07 1.30 -26.86
N PRO A 79 -6.04 0.52 -27.36
CA PRO A 79 -6.94 -0.30 -26.54
C PRO A 79 -6.24 -1.49 -25.83
N ALA A 80 -4.98 -1.78 -26.20
CA ALA A 80 -4.20 -2.87 -25.60
C ALA A 80 -3.61 -2.52 -24.22
N THR A 81 -3.52 -1.23 -23.88
CA THR A 81 -2.86 -0.74 -22.65
C THR A 81 -3.36 -1.40 -21.37
N PRO A 82 -4.67 -1.57 -21.12
CA PRO A 82 -5.17 -2.30 -19.96
C PRO A 82 -4.63 -3.74 -19.86
N GLY A 83 -4.54 -4.44 -20.98
CA GLY A 83 -4.04 -5.82 -21.01
C GLY A 83 -2.54 -5.92 -20.81
N ILE A 84 -1.78 -4.95 -21.31
CA ILE A 84 -0.33 -4.87 -21.08
C ILE A 84 -0.05 -4.61 -19.60
N LYS A 85 -0.77 -3.66 -18.97
CA LYS A 85 -0.64 -3.41 -17.53
C LYS A 85 -0.98 -4.67 -16.71
N ALA A 86 -2.08 -5.36 -17.04
CA ALA A 86 -2.45 -6.62 -16.38
C ALA A 86 -1.37 -7.71 -16.53
N ALA A 87 -0.79 -7.85 -17.71
CA ALA A 87 0.28 -8.81 -17.97
C ALA A 87 1.57 -8.47 -17.19
N LEU A 88 1.92 -7.19 -17.05
CA LEU A 88 3.07 -6.75 -16.26
C LEU A 88 2.90 -6.97 -14.76
N VAL A 89 1.69 -6.75 -14.24
CA VAL A 89 1.36 -7.06 -12.84
C VAL A 89 1.34 -8.58 -12.61
N GLY A 90 0.87 -9.33 -13.60
CA GLY A 90 0.65 -10.78 -13.51
C GLY A 90 -0.79 -11.10 -13.19
N GLN A 91 -1.32 -12.18 -13.78
CA GLN A 91 -2.75 -12.55 -13.68
C GLN A 91 -3.01 -13.74 -12.76
N SER A 92 -1.96 -14.18 -12.07
CA SER A 92 -2.02 -15.26 -11.09
C SER A 92 -1.11 -14.94 -9.92
N LEU A 93 -1.53 -15.31 -8.71
CA LEU A 93 -0.76 -15.13 -7.49
C LEU A 93 -0.79 -16.43 -6.69
N ARG A 94 0.38 -16.90 -6.26
CA ARG A 94 0.49 -18.03 -5.34
C ARG A 94 0.86 -17.53 -3.95
N ILE A 95 0.14 -18.00 -2.94
CA ILE A 95 0.39 -17.62 -1.55
C ILE A 95 0.47 -18.88 -0.69
N SER A 96 1.51 -19.00 0.13
CA SER A 96 1.64 -20.11 1.07
C SER A 96 0.68 -19.94 2.25
N VAL A 97 0.16 -21.07 2.73
CA VAL A 97 -0.65 -21.18 3.94
C VAL A 97 0.09 -22.10 4.92
N HIS A 98 0.20 -21.67 6.17
CA HIS A 98 0.79 -22.48 7.23
C HIS A 98 0.01 -22.35 8.52
N GLU A 99 -0.31 -23.50 9.13
CA GLU A 99 -1.16 -23.62 10.32
C GLU A 99 -2.40 -22.71 10.26
N GLY A 100 -3.07 -22.67 9.11
CA GLY A 100 -4.32 -21.93 8.90
C GLY A 100 -4.17 -20.43 8.66
N SER A 101 -2.95 -19.92 8.47
CA SER A 101 -2.72 -18.50 8.19
C SER A 101 -1.96 -18.30 6.88
N LEU A 102 -2.31 -17.23 6.15
CA LEU A 102 -1.53 -16.77 5.01
C LEU A 102 -0.12 -16.36 5.46
N ILE A 103 0.89 -16.73 4.67
CA ILE A 103 2.24 -16.22 4.84
C ILE A 103 2.35 -14.86 4.15
N LEU A 104 1.90 -13.81 4.85
CA LEU A 104 2.01 -12.42 4.41
C LEU A 104 2.74 -11.58 5.45
N GLY A 105 3.69 -10.77 5.00
CA GLY A 105 4.37 -9.79 5.85
C GLY A 105 3.45 -8.66 6.32
N LEU A 106 3.91 -7.89 7.30
CA LEU A 106 3.16 -6.80 7.93
C LEU A 106 2.53 -5.77 6.96
N HIS A 107 3.16 -5.57 5.81
CA HIS A 107 2.77 -4.60 4.77
C HIS A 107 2.43 -5.30 3.45
N GLN A 108 1.95 -6.53 3.51
CA GLN A 108 1.47 -7.28 2.36
C GLN A 108 0.00 -7.63 2.55
N GLY A 109 -0.85 -6.99 1.76
CA GLY A 109 -2.21 -7.41 1.46
C GLY A 109 -2.28 -7.95 0.04
N ILE A 110 -3.35 -8.68 -0.27
CA ILE A 110 -3.61 -9.22 -1.61
C ILE A 110 -4.53 -8.26 -2.34
N PHE A 111 -4.14 -7.86 -3.54
CA PHE A 111 -4.86 -6.86 -4.33
C PHE A 111 -5.15 -7.35 -5.74
N ALA A 112 -6.34 -6.98 -6.23
CA ALA A 112 -6.71 -7.05 -7.64
C ALA A 112 -6.58 -5.66 -8.28
N ALA A 113 -5.70 -5.54 -9.27
CA ALA A 113 -5.51 -4.32 -10.04
C ALA A 113 -6.35 -4.41 -11.33
N ASP A 114 -7.43 -3.65 -11.42
CA ASP A 114 -8.29 -3.59 -12.61
C ASP A 114 -7.90 -2.40 -13.48
N PHE A 115 -7.50 -2.66 -14.72
CA PHE A 115 -7.11 -1.61 -15.69
C PHE A 115 -8.16 -1.33 -16.76
N GLY A 116 -9.30 -2.02 -16.72
CA GLY A 116 -10.38 -1.92 -17.71
C GLY A 116 -11.75 -1.71 -17.09
N GLY A 117 -11.80 -1.10 -15.90
CA GLY A 117 -13.02 -0.85 -15.13
C GLY A 117 -13.88 0.28 -15.72
N PRO A 118 -14.72 0.95 -14.92
CA PRO A 118 -15.28 0.41 -13.70
C PRO A 118 -16.18 -0.80 -14.04
N LYS A 119 -16.08 -1.87 -13.27
CA LYS A 119 -16.97 -3.04 -13.39
C LYS A 119 -17.40 -3.50 -12.02
N LYS A 120 -18.69 -3.86 -11.90
CA LYS A 120 -19.30 -4.28 -10.64
C LYS A 120 -19.07 -5.76 -10.29
N ASP A 121 -18.67 -6.56 -11.26
CA ASP A 121 -18.59 -8.01 -11.14
C ASP A 121 -17.35 -8.52 -11.87
N ARG A 122 -16.19 -8.32 -11.24
CA ARG A 122 -14.92 -8.93 -11.66
C ARG A 122 -14.72 -10.24 -10.92
N MET A 123 -14.09 -11.20 -11.56
CA MET A 123 -13.95 -12.56 -11.04
C MET A 123 -12.49 -12.99 -10.89
N ILE A 124 -12.23 -13.69 -9.80
CA ILE A 124 -10.95 -14.35 -9.50
C ILE A 124 -11.25 -15.79 -9.08
N PHE A 125 -10.64 -16.75 -9.75
CA PHE A 125 -10.66 -18.15 -9.32
C PHE A 125 -9.68 -18.35 -8.18
N ILE A 126 -10.13 -19.07 -7.15
CA ILE A 126 -9.32 -19.48 -6.02
C ILE A 126 -9.34 -21.00 -5.88
N SER A 127 -8.16 -21.58 -5.70
CA SER A 127 -7.95 -23.00 -5.45
C SER A 127 -6.80 -23.20 -4.47
N HIS A 128 -6.74 -24.37 -3.83
CA HIS A 128 -5.66 -24.70 -2.92
C HIS A 128 -5.14 -26.11 -3.16
N MET A 129 -3.90 -26.33 -2.74
CA MET A 129 -3.25 -27.63 -2.64
C MET A 129 -2.62 -27.73 -1.26
N GLY A 130 -2.80 -28.87 -0.57
CA GLY A 130 -2.25 -29.05 0.77
C GLY A 130 -3.09 -29.93 1.67
N THR A 131 -2.95 -29.73 2.98
CA THR A 131 -3.70 -30.42 4.02
C THR A 131 -4.74 -29.51 4.64
N THR A 132 -5.76 -30.12 5.24
CA THR A 132 -6.81 -29.43 6.00
C THR A 132 -6.75 -29.83 7.47
N PHE A 133 -7.35 -29.02 8.32
CA PHE A 133 -7.50 -29.33 9.74
C PHE A 133 -8.46 -30.48 9.98
N ALA A 134 -8.05 -31.42 10.82
CA ALA A 134 -8.94 -32.41 11.41
C ALA A 134 -9.98 -31.72 12.33
N GLY A 135 -11.00 -32.47 12.74
CA GLY A 135 -12.02 -31.98 13.68
C GLY A 135 -11.39 -31.57 15.01
N GLY A 136 -11.69 -30.35 15.48
CA GLY A 136 -11.19 -29.80 16.74
C GLY A 136 -9.84 -29.10 16.67
N GLU A 137 -9.09 -29.23 15.56
CA GLU A 137 -7.89 -28.41 15.36
C GLU A 137 -8.27 -26.97 15.00
N THR A 138 -7.44 -26.03 15.47
CA THR A 138 -7.59 -24.58 15.26
C THR A 138 -6.34 -24.01 14.60
N ALA A 139 -6.54 -22.92 13.83
CA ALA A 139 -5.45 -22.19 13.23
C ALA A 139 -4.53 -21.58 14.30
N GLN A 140 -3.23 -21.80 14.15
CA GLN A 140 -2.20 -21.22 15.01
C GLN A 140 -1.33 -20.21 14.28
N GLY A 141 -1.21 -20.31 12.96
CA GLY A 141 -0.32 -19.50 12.15
C GLY A 141 1.17 -19.74 12.42
N SER A 142 2.02 -19.19 11.55
CA SER A 142 3.48 -19.37 11.64
C SER A 142 4.12 -18.56 12.76
N GLU A 143 4.85 -19.24 13.65
CA GLU A 143 5.68 -18.58 14.68
C GLU A 143 6.81 -17.76 14.05
N LEU A 144 7.47 -18.29 13.02
CA LEU A 144 8.54 -17.59 12.29
C LEU A 144 8.03 -16.28 11.68
N LEU A 145 6.84 -16.29 11.09
CA LEU A 145 6.23 -15.08 10.54
C LEU A 145 5.88 -14.07 11.63
N ARG A 146 5.37 -14.52 12.78
CA ARG A 146 5.11 -13.63 13.92
C ARG A 146 6.39 -12.97 14.42
N GLN A 147 7.47 -13.73 14.58
CA GLN A 147 8.78 -13.19 15.00
C GLN A 147 9.32 -12.19 13.97
N PHE A 148 9.21 -12.50 12.66
CA PHE A 148 9.57 -11.59 11.58
C PHE A 148 8.79 -10.27 11.67
N ASN A 149 7.46 -10.35 11.77
CA ASN A 149 6.61 -9.17 11.86
C ASN A 149 6.85 -8.36 13.14
N GLN A 150 7.10 -9.01 14.29
CA GLN A 150 7.44 -8.33 15.54
C GLN A 150 8.75 -7.55 15.43
N LYS A 151 9.76 -8.14 14.80
CA LYS A 151 11.04 -7.47 14.54
C LYS A 151 10.84 -6.23 13.67
N MET A 152 10.10 -6.35 12.56
CA MET A 152 9.78 -5.22 11.69
C MET A 152 9.08 -4.07 12.43
N ILE A 153 8.08 -4.40 13.27
CA ILE A 153 7.37 -3.41 14.09
C ILE A 153 8.34 -2.69 15.05
N ALA A 154 9.27 -3.43 15.65
CA ALA A 154 10.25 -2.84 16.57
C ALA A 154 11.22 -1.89 15.84
N GLU A 155 11.69 -2.29 14.65
CA GLU A 155 12.55 -1.45 13.80
C GLU A 155 11.86 -0.16 13.35
N GLU A 156 10.59 -0.25 12.94
CA GLU A 156 9.79 0.92 12.56
C GLU A 156 9.56 1.89 13.74
N ARG A 157 9.30 1.35 14.93
CA ARG A 157 9.15 2.18 16.14
C ARG A 157 10.45 2.89 16.49
N ALA A 158 11.58 2.18 16.44
CA ALA A 158 12.88 2.78 16.71
C ALA A 158 13.22 3.88 15.70
N ALA A 159 12.96 3.66 14.41
CA ALA A 159 13.16 4.67 13.36
C ALA A 159 12.27 5.91 13.59
N ALA A 160 11.00 5.71 13.94
CA ALA A 160 10.07 6.80 14.22
C ALA A 160 10.44 7.60 15.49
N GLU A 161 10.97 6.93 16.52
CA GLU A 161 11.48 7.60 17.73
C GLU A 161 12.74 8.43 17.42
N GLU A 162 13.65 7.89 16.62
CA GLU A 162 14.85 8.62 16.18
C GLU A 162 14.51 9.84 15.32
N GLU A 163 13.59 9.70 14.37
CA GLU A 163 13.11 10.80 13.55
C GLU A 163 12.50 11.92 14.41
N LYS A 164 11.67 11.56 15.40
CA LYS A 164 11.11 12.53 16.36
C LYS A 164 12.20 13.25 17.14
N ARG A 165 13.22 12.54 17.61
CA ARG A 165 14.35 13.12 18.33
C ARG A 165 15.10 14.14 17.48
N ILE A 166 15.40 13.80 16.23
CA ILE A 166 16.07 14.68 15.27
C ILE A 166 15.21 15.94 15.01
N ILE A 167 13.90 15.77 14.80
CA ILE A 167 12.98 16.90 14.60
C ILE A 167 12.91 17.81 15.83
N GLU A 168 12.88 17.25 17.03
CA GLU A 168 12.87 18.03 18.29
C GLU A 168 14.17 18.80 18.50
N GLU A 169 15.32 18.19 18.19
CA GLU A 169 16.62 18.83 18.22
C GLU A 169 16.72 19.98 17.21
N MET A 170 16.35 19.75 15.95
CA MET A 170 16.29 20.81 14.93
C MET A 170 15.38 21.97 15.37
N ARG A 171 14.23 21.68 15.98
CA ARG A 171 13.32 22.71 16.52
C ARG A 171 13.91 23.46 17.72
N ARG A 172 14.72 22.81 18.55
CA ARG A 172 15.44 23.45 19.66
C ARG A 172 16.50 24.41 19.13
N GLU A 173 17.38 23.94 18.25
CA GLU A 173 18.43 24.75 17.62
C GLU A 173 17.84 25.95 16.86
N TYR A 174 16.74 25.74 16.14
CA TYR A 174 16.03 26.82 15.46
C TYR A 174 15.50 27.87 16.44
N ARG A 175 14.92 27.46 17.58
CA ARG A 175 14.43 28.39 18.60
C ARG A 175 15.56 29.16 19.26
N GLU A 176 16.68 28.51 19.56
CA GLU A 176 17.85 29.14 20.19
C GLU A 176 18.47 30.18 19.26
N SER A 177 18.79 29.79 18.02
CA SER A 177 19.35 30.70 17.00
C SER A 177 18.43 31.89 16.69
N HIS A 178 17.11 31.68 16.62
CA HIS A 178 16.16 32.78 16.39
C HIS A 178 15.98 33.66 17.63
N THR A 179 16.02 33.10 18.84
CA THR A 179 15.96 33.90 20.08
C THR A 179 17.22 34.75 20.24
N GLU A 180 18.39 34.21 19.90
CA GLU A 180 19.65 34.98 19.85
C GLU A 180 19.59 36.06 18.77
N TYR A 181 19.17 35.72 17.55
CA TYR A 181 18.97 36.71 16.49
C TYR A 181 18.01 37.84 16.91
N PHE A 182 16.89 37.53 17.57
CA PHE A 182 15.95 38.54 18.08
C PHE A 182 16.51 39.34 19.27
N LYS A 183 17.36 38.76 20.12
CA LYS A 183 18.05 39.50 21.19
C LYS A 183 19.14 40.43 20.65
N GLU A 184 19.89 40.00 19.64
CA GLU A 184 20.98 40.77 19.04
C GLU A 184 20.47 41.84 18.06
N ASN A 185 19.41 41.55 17.30
CA ASN A 185 18.90 42.43 16.24
C ASN A 185 17.52 43.05 16.53
N GLY A 186 16.86 42.70 17.64
CA GLY A 186 15.51 43.18 17.97
C GLY A 186 15.39 44.70 18.11
N GLU A 187 16.39 45.37 18.69
CA GLU A 187 16.41 46.84 18.76
C GLU A 187 16.61 47.51 17.39
N SER A 188 17.33 46.86 16.48
CA SER A 188 17.59 47.37 15.12
C SER A 188 16.36 47.26 14.23
N ILE A 189 15.60 46.15 14.36
CA ILE A 189 14.38 45.90 13.58
C ILE A 189 13.25 46.86 14.00
N LEU A 190 13.11 47.12 15.31
CA LEU A 190 12.12 48.09 15.82
C LEU A 190 12.44 49.54 15.41
N LYS A 191 13.72 49.93 15.37
CA LYS A 191 14.14 51.27 14.92
C LYS A 191 13.90 51.52 13.42
N ASN A 192 13.92 50.48 12.59
CA ASN A 192 13.72 50.61 11.15
C ASN A 192 12.24 50.59 10.70
N HIS A 193 11.30 50.15 11.55
CA HIS A 193 9.86 50.07 11.21
C HIS A 193 9.01 51.25 11.74
N MET A 194 9.59 52.19 12.50
CA MET A 194 8.90 53.39 12.99
C MET A 194 9.42 54.71 12.37
N LYS A 195 9.71 54.74 11.06
CA LYS A 195 9.78 56.04 10.36
C LYS A 195 8.38 56.44 9.91
N PRO A 196 7.80 57.55 10.42
CA PRO A 196 6.49 58.01 9.97
C PRO A 196 6.57 58.30 8.46
N LYS A 197 5.67 57.70 7.69
CA LYS A 197 5.47 58.05 6.27
C LYS A 197 5.07 59.52 6.22
N ASN A 198 6.02 60.39 5.91
CA ASN A 198 5.72 61.78 5.58
C ASN A 198 4.74 61.80 4.39
N GLN A 199 3.53 62.27 4.67
CA GLN A 199 2.54 62.65 3.66
C GLN A 199 3.11 63.83 2.83
N LYS A 200 3.21 63.64 1.51
CA LYS A 200 3.27 64.71 0.52
C LYS A 200 2.32 64.28 -0.61
N LYS A 201 1.12 64.86 -0.63
CA LYS A 201 0.69 66.01 -1.45
C LYS A 201 0.61 65.64 -2.92
#